data_AF-A0A1S1NKF4-F1
#
_entry.id   AF-A0A1S1NKF4-F1
#
_cell.length_a   1.000
_cell.length_b   1.000
_cell.length_c   1.000
_cell.angle_alpha   90.00
_cell.angle_beta   90.00
_cell.angle_gamma   90.00
#
_symmetry.space_group_name_H-M   'P 1'
#
loop_
_entity.id
_entity.type
_entity.pdbx_description
1 polymer ?
#
loop_
_entity_poly.entity_id
_entity_poly.type
_entity_poly.pdbx_seq_one_letter_code
_entity_poly.pdbx_strand_id
1 'polypeptide(L)'
;MRVLAYGVAPALVLLLAMAAGWLKWQDQASRSSDLMRAESTDAAIDSTVAMLSYSPDTVDSDVAAARALTTDGFRDTYLQLAHDQVVPNAKERHISETVSVPGAAAVSVSVNHAVVLVFADRTMVTDSSPPVEVPASYRVTLDKVGGRWLVAGFDPV
;
A
#
# COMPACT_ATOMS: atom_id res chain seq x y z
N MET A 1 -37.44 -22.59 -46.35
CA MET A 1 -36.12 -22.00 -46.00
C MET A 1 -36.18 -20.63 -45.31
N ARG A 2 -37.35 -20.00 -45.10
CA ARG A 2 -37.43 -18.70 -44.40
C ARG A 2 -37.40 -18.81 -42.87
N VAL A 3 -38.02 -19.85 -42.29
CA VAL A 3 -38.14 -20.03 -40.83
C VAL A 3 -36.79 -20.33 -40.13
N LEU A 4 -35.87 -21.02 -40.83
CA LEU A 4 -34.50 -21.24 -40.37
C LEU A 4 -33.68 -19.94 -40.32
N ALA A 5 -33.86 -19.04 -41.29
CA ALA A 5 -33.21 -17.74 -41.30
C ALA A 5 -33.69 -16.82 -40.17
N TYR A 6 -34.97 -16.89 -39.80
CA TYR A 6 -35.56 -16.08 -38.72
C TYR A 6 -35.24 -16.57 -37.30
N GLY A 7 -34.79 -17.81 -37.11
CA GLY A 7 -34.36 -18.32 -35.79
C GLY A 7 -32.85 -18.27 -35.56
N VAL A 8 -32.07 -18.55 -36.62
CA VAL A 8 -30.60 -18.61 -36.52
C VAL A 8 -29.98 -17.21 -36.36
N ALA A 9 -30.50 -16.21 -37.07
CA ALA A 9 -30.02 -14.84 -36.95
C ALA A 9 -30.18 -14.25 -35.53
N PRO A 10 -31.35 -14.27 -34.87
CA PRO A 10 -31.47 -13.75 -33.50
C PRO A 10 -30.73 -14.60 -32.47
N ALA A 11 -30.62 -15.92 -32.67
CA ALA A 11 -29.81 -16.77 -31.79
C ALA A 11 -28.32 -16.42 -31.86
N LEU A 12 -27.78 -16.17 -33.06
CA LEU A 12 -26.42 -15.68 -33.26
C LEU A 12 -26.20 -14.31 -32.62
N VAL A 13 -27.14 -13.38 -32.78
CA VAL A 13 -27.05 -12.05 -32.15
C VAL A 13 -27.05 -12.16 -30.62
N LEU A 14 -27.90 -13.02 -30.05
CA LEU A 14 -27.91 -13.28 -28.60
C LEU A 14 -26.59 -13.89 -28.12
N LEU A 15 -26.04 -14.87 -28.83
CA LEU A 15 -24.74 -15.47 -28.51
C LEU A 15 -23.60 -14.44 -28.56
N LEU A 16 -23.57 -13.61 -29.60
CA LEU A 16 -22.59 -12.53 -29.74
C LEU A 16 -22.73 -11.48 -28.63
N ALA A 17 -23.96 -11.12 -28.26
CA ALA A 17 -24.22 -10.18 -27.16
C ALA A 17 -23.77 -10.73 -25.80
N MET A 18 -24.01 -12.01 -25.53
CA MET A 18 -23.54 -12.68 -24.31
C MET A 18 -22.01 -12.76 -24.27
N ALA A 19 -21.36 -13.13 -25.38
CA ALA A 19 -19.90 -13.16 -25.47
C ALA A 19 -19.28 -11.77 -25.29
N ALA A 20 -19.85 -10.74 -25.94
CA ALA A 20 -19.41 -9.36 -25.79
C ALA A 20 -19.62 -8.85 -24.35
N GLY A 21 -20.75 -9.18 -23.72
CA GLY A 21 -21.03 -8.85 -22.32
C GLY A 21 -20.05 -9.51 -21.35
N TRP A 22 -19.75 -10.80 -21.56
CA TRP A 22 -18.77 -11.54 -20.76
C TRP A 22 -17.36 -10.97 -20.92
N LEU A 23 -16.91 -10.72 -22.16
CA LEU A 23 -15.62 -10.09 -22.44
C LEU A 23 -15.50 -8.71 -21.78
N LYS A 24 -16.55 -7.88 -21.85
CA LYS A 24 -16.59 -6.58 -21.18
C LYS A 24 -16.49 -6.71 -19.66
N TRP A 25 -17.22 -7.65 -19.07
CA TRP A 25 -17.17 -7.90 -17.64
C TRP A 25 -15.78 -8.34 -17.19
N GLN A 26 -15.12 -9.21 -17.96
CA GLN A 26 -13.78 -9.68 -17.67
C GLN A 26 -12.72 -8.58 -17.82
N ASP A 27 -12.80 -7.75 -18.87
CA ASP A 27 -11.93 -6.59 -19.04
C ASP A 27 -12.12 -5.56 -17.90
N GLN A 28 -13.37 -5.30 -17.52
CA GLN A 28 -13.68 -4.37 -16.43
C GLN A 28 -13.23 -4.90 -15.07
N ALA A 29 -13.38 -6.19 -14.79
CA ALA A 29 -12.90 -6.83 -13.58
C ALA A 29 -11.36 -6.79 -13.49
N SER A 30 -10.66 -7.05 -14.60
CA SER A 30 -9.20 -6.95 -14.66
C SER A 30 -8.71 -5.52 -14.40
N ARG A 31 -9.27 -4.53 -15.10
CA ARG A 31 -8.89 -3.12 -14.93
C ARG A 31 -9.15 -2.60 -13.51
N SER A 32 -10.27 -2.99 -12.91
CA SER A 32 -10.54 -2.64 -11.51
C SER A 32 -9.50 -3.25 -10.57
N SER A 33 -9.06 -4.48 -10.84
CA SER A 33 -8.05 -5.16 -10.03
C SER A 33 -6.67 -4.52 -10.16
N ASP A 34 -6.29 -4.10 -11.36
CA ASP A 34 -5.02 -3.42 -11.61
C ASP A 34 -4.98 -2.04 -10.95
N LEU A 35 -6.08 -1.28 -11.01
CA LEU A 35 -6.21 -0.01 -10.30
C LEU A 35 -6.09 -0.20 -8.79
N MET A 36 -6.80 -1.17 -8.21
CA MET A 36 -6.71 -1.45 -6.77
C MET A 36 -5.29 -1.83 -6.35
N ARG A 37 -4.57 -2.62 -7.15
CA ARG A 37 -3.15 -2.95 -6.90
C ARG A 37 -2.26 -1.72 -6.95
N ALA A 38 -2.42 -0.86 -7.96
CA ALA A 38 -1.65 0.37 -8.07
C ALA A 38 -1.90 1.27 -6.86
N GLU A 39 -3.17 1.58 -6.57
CA GLU A 39 -3.57 2.42 -5.43
C GLU A 39 -3.05 1.89 -4.09
N SER A 40 -3.18 0.59 -3.84
CA SER A 40 -2.70 -0.01 -2.59
C SER A 40 -1.17 -0.02 -2.52
N THR A 41 -0.48 -0.24 -3.65
CA THR A 41 0.98 -0.26 -3.68
C THR A 41 1.54 1.13 -3.42
N ASP A 42 1.00 2.15 -4.08
CA ASP A 42 1.38 3.55 -3.86
C ASP A 42 1.12 3.97 -2.41
N ALA A 43 -0.06 3.63 -1.86
CA ALA A 43 -0.36 3.90 -0.47
C ALA A 43 0.62 3.20 0.51
N ALA A 44 1.04 1.97 0.20
CA ALA A 44 2.02 1.26 1.02
C ALA A 44 3.41 1.90 0.94
N ILE A 45 3.83 2.34 -0.24
CA ILE A 45 5.09 3.07 -0.46
C ILE A 45 5.09 4.35 0.37
N ASP A 46 4.08 5.21 0.17
CA ASP A 46 3.96 6.50 0.83
C ASP A 46 3.90 6.34 2.36
N SER A 47 3.11 5.38 2.84
CA SER A 47 3.01 5.09 4.27
C SER A 47 4.34 4.60 4.84
N THR A 48 5.07 3.74 4.11
CA THR A 48 6.38 3.24 4.55
C THR A 48 7.39 4.38 4.68
N VAL A 49 7.45 5.27 3.69
CA VAL A 49 8.35 6.43 3.72
C VAL A 49 8.00 7.33 4.91
N ALA A 50 6.72 7.65 5.10
CA ALA A 50 6.25 8.50 6.20
C ALA A 50 6.45 7.89 7.59
N MET A 51 6.31 6.57 7.73
CA MET A 51 6.44 5.88 9.02
C MET A 51 7.90 5.66 9.44
N LEU A 52 8.82 5.53 8.48
CA LEU A 52 10.23 5.22 8.75
C LEU A 52 11.17 6.42 8.64
N SER A 53 10.76 7.49 7.95
CA SER A 53 11.59 8.69 7.81
C SER A 53 11.30 9.69 8.93
N TYR A 54 12.33 10.10 9.66
CA TYR A 54 12.22 11.08 10.72
C TYR A 54 13.58 11.75 11.00
N SER A 55 13.55 12.87 11.71
CA SER A 55 14.75 13.52 12.24
C SER A 55 14.54 13.93 13.70
N PRO A 56 15.61 14.22 14.47
CA PRO A 56 15.48 14.64 15.87
C PRO A 56 14.56 15.85 16.06
N ASP A 57 14.56 16.76 15.09
CA ASP A 57 13.79 18.02 15.12
C ASP A 57 12.32 17.84 14.72
N THR A 58 12.01 16.83 13.90
CA THR A 58 10.69 16.63 13.28
C THR A 58 9.95 15.39 13.77
N VAL A 59 10.59 14.53 14.55
CA VAL A 59 10.05 13.20 14.91
C VAL A 59 8.65 13.26 15.51
N ASP A 60 8.31 14.26 16.32
CA ASP A 60 6.95 14.38 16.88
C ASP A 60 5.91 14.67 15.79
N SER A 61 6.22 15.55 14.84
CA SER A 61 5.33 15.86 13.72
C SER A 61 5.26 14.71 12.70
N ASP A 62 6.39 14.02 12.48
CA ASP A 62 6.46 12.88 11.56
C ASP A 62 5.61 11.73 12.10
N VAL A 63 5.73 11.43 13.41
CA VAL A 63 4.90 10.43 14.08
C VAL A 63 3.41 10.82 14.03
N ALA A 64 3.09 12.10 14.24
CA ALA A 64 1.70 12.57 14.14
C ALA A 64 1.13 12.46 12.72
N ALA A 65 1.94 12.74 11.68
CA ALA A 65 1.55 12.61 10.29
C ALA A 65 1.35 11.14 9.90
N ALA A 66 2.29 10.27 10.25
CA ALA A 66 2.22 8.84 10.01
C ALA A 66 1.06 8.18 10.77
N ARG A 67 0.75 8.64 11.99
CA ARG A 67 -0.45 8.22 12.73
C ARG A 67 -1.74 8.39 11.91
N ALA A 68 -1.86 9.46 11.13
CA ALA A 68 -3.03 9.72 10.29
C ALA A 68 -3.15 8.77 9.09
N LEU A 69 -2.10 7.99 8.80
CA LEU A 69 -2.08 6.94 7.78
C LEU A 69 -2.42 5.57 8.36
N THR A 70 -2.67 5.46 9.67
CA THR A 70 -3.01 4.19 10.33
C THR A 70 -4.50 4.04 10.57
N THR A 71 -4.98 2.81 10.46
CA THR A 71 -6.32 2.41 10.94
C THR A 71 -6.40 2.58 12.46
N ASP A 72 -7.61 2.76 12.99
CA ASP A 72 -7.80 2.90 14.43
C ASP A 72 -7.29 1.66 15.20
N GLY A 73 -7.43 0.45 14.63
CA GLY A 73 -6.97 -0.79 15.26
C GLY A 73 -5.45 -0.96 15.33
N PHE A 74 -4.70 -0.35 14.42
CA PHE A 74 -3.23 -0.42 14.40
C PHE A 74 -2.56 0.79 15.06
N ARG A 75 -3.29 1.91 15.16
CA ARG A 75 -2.78 3.20 15.64
C ARG A 75 -2.11 3.14 17.00
N ASP A 76 -2.71 2.43 17.95
CA ASP A 76 -2.19 2.38 19.32
C ASP A 76 -0.85 1.64 19.38
N THR A 77 -0.74 0.51 18.67
CA THR A 77 0.52 -0.25 18.52
C THR A 77 1.61 0.61 17.89
N TYR A 78 1.26 1.34 16.82
CA TYR A 78 2.19 2.26 16.17
C TYR A 78 2.68 3.36 17.13
N LEU A 79 1.76 4.03 17.82
CA LEU A 79 2.10 5.13 18.73
C LEU A 79 2.92 4.65 19.92
N GLN A 80 2.63 3.47 20.45
CA GLN A 80 3.42 2.89 21.53
C GLN A 80 4.87 2.72 21.10
N LEU A 81 5.13 2.06 19.96
CA LEU A 81 6.49 1.87 19.47
C LEU A 81 7.18 3.21 19.16
N ALA A 82 6.43 4.15 18.57
CA ALA A 82 6.96 5.47 18.25
C ALA A 82 7.38 6.24 19.50
N HIS A 83 6.55 6.27 20.55
CA HIS A 83 6.85 7.00 21.78
C HIS A 83 7.85 6.30 22.68
N ASP A 84 7.85 4.97 22.73
CA ASP A 84 8.74 4.19 23.60
C ASP A 84 10.14 4.03 23.01
N GLN A 85 10.26 4.02 21.67
CA GLN A 85 11.54 3.73 20.99
C GLN A 85 11.94 4.84 20.02
N VAL A 86 11.09 5.20 19.05
CA VAL A 86 11.53 6.08 17.93
C VAL A 86 11.83 7.50 18.39
N VAL A 87 10.89 8.15 19.11
CA VAL A 87 11.02 9.54 19.57
C VAL A 87 12.22 9.70 20.53
N PRO A 88 12.40 8.85 21.56
CA PRO A 88 13.57 8.95 22.42
C PRO A 88 14.88 8.67 21.67
N ASN A 89 14.94 7.62 20.84
CA ASN A 89 16.16 7.31 20.09
C ASN A 89 16.54 8.44 19.12
N ALA A 90 15.56 9.05 18.43
CA ALA A 90 15.81 10.17 17.53
C ALA A 90 16.41 11.36 18.29
N LYS A 91 15.81 11.76 19.41
CA LYS A 91 16.21 12.95 20.17
C LYS A 91 17.49 12.76 20.99
N GLU A 92 17.60 11.66 21.72
CA GLU A 92 18.73 11.44 22.62
C GLU A 92 20.00 11.07 21.86
N ARG A 93 19.85 10.25 20.80
CA ARG A 93 20.98 9.75 20.01
C ARG A 93 21.21 10.54 18.72
N HIS A 94 20.44 11.60 18.50
CA HIS A 94 20.50 12.47 17.32
C HIS A 94 20.47 11.67 16.01
N ILE A 95 19.54 10.72 15.95
CA ILE A 95 19.37 9.84 14.79
C ILE A 95 18.36 10.48 13.85
N SER A 96 18.79 10.69 12.61
CA SER A 96 17.90 10.93 11.47
C SER A 96 17.84 9.67 10.60
N GLU A 97 16.67 9.37 10.11
CA GLU A 97 16.44 8.24 9.23
C GLU A 97 15.67 8.70 7.99
N THR A 98 16.14 8.30 6.82
CA THR A 98 15.45 8.56 5.55
C THR A 98 15.26 7.26 4.80
N VAL A 99 14.11 7.09 4.16
CA VAL A 99 13.78 5.89 3.41
C VAL A 99 13.56 6.17 1.94
N SER A 100 14.20 5.35 1.10
CA SER A 100 13.87 5.21 -0.31
C SER A 100 13.23 3.84 -0.55
N VAL A 101 12.27 3.77 -1.47
CA VAL A 101 11.58 2.53 -1.82
C VAL A 101 11.92 2.17 -3.26
N PRO A 102 12.98 1.38 -3.52
CA PRO A 102 13.36 0.95 -4.87
C PRO A 102 12.33 0.05 -5.54
N GLY A 103 11.43 -0.58 -4.76
CA GLY A 103 10.37 -1.40 -5.31
C GLY A 103 9.33 -1.80 -4.27
N ALA A 104 8.12 -2.04 -4.75
CA ALA A 104 7.04 -2.63 -3.96
C ALA A 104 6.14 -3.49 -4.86
N ALA A 105 5.50 -4.49 -4.28
CA ALA A 105 4.58 -5.37 -5.00
C ALA A 105 3.41 -5.79 -4.13
N ALA A 106 2.19 -5.63 -4.65
CA ALA A 106 0.99 -6.19 -4.02
C ALA A 106 1.04 -7.73 -4.06
N VAL A 107 1.09 -8.34 -2.88
CA VAL A 107 1.03 -9.79 -2.67
C VAL A 107 -0.41 -10.28 -2.81
N SER A 108 -1.36 -9.53 -2.26
CA SER A 108 -2.80 -9.78 -2.39
C SER A 108 -3.56 -8.47 -2.39
N VAL A 109 -4.67 -8.41 -3.15
CA VAL A 109 -5.55 -7.25 -3.21
C VAL A 109 -7.00 -7.71 -3.31
N SER A 110 -7.85 -7.01 -2.58
CA SER A 110 -9.31 -7.08 -2.63
C SER A 110 -9.88 -5.67 -2.60
N VAL A 111 -11.22 -5.54 -2.60
CA VAL A 111 -11.89 -4.24 -2.63
C VAL A 111 -11.50 -3.33 -1.45
N ASN A 112 -11.34 -3.91 -0.25
CA ASN A 112 -11.10 -3.15 0.98
C ASN A 112 -9.86 -3.59 1.76
N HIS A 113 -9.07 -4.53 1.24
CA HIS A 113 -7.91 -5.07 1.93
C HIS A 113 -6.80 -5.39 0.94
N ALA A 114 -5.56 -5.07 1.31
CA ALA A 114 -4.37 -5.35 0.51
C ALA A 114 -3.18 -5.70 1.40
N VAL A 115 -2.32 -6.58 0.89
CA VAL A 115 -1.01 -6.85 1.47
C VAL A 115 0.04 -6.53 0.43
N VAL A 116 0.98 -5.66 0.78
CA VAL A 116 2.05 -5.19 -0.11
C VAL A 116 3.40 -5.52 0.53
N LEU A 117 4.31 -6.08 -0.25
CA LEU A 117 5.71 -6.22 0.13
C LEU A 117 6.47 -4.99 -0.37
N VAL A 118 7.15 -4.29 0.52
CA VAL A 118 7.91 -3.07 0.24
C VAL A 118 9.38 -3.33 0.53
N PHE A 119 10.23 -3.04 -0.45
CA PHE A 119 11.69 -3.05 -0.30
C PHE A 119 12.13 -1.63 0.00
N ALA A 120 12.83 -1.43 1.11
CA ALA A 120 13.20 -0.13 1.63
C ALA A 120 14.71 -0.04 1.84
N ASP A 121 15.33 0.98 1.25
CA ASP A 121 16.71 1.37 1.53
C ASP A 121 16.67 2.47 2.58
N ARG A 122 17.14 2.14 3.79
CA ARG A 122 17.13 3.04 4.94
C ARG A 122 18.50 3.67 5.09
N THR A 123 18.59 4.99 5.12
CA THR A 123 19.82 5.71 5.43
C THR A 123 19.71 6.30 6.83
N MET A 124 20.57 5.84 7.73
CA MET A 124 20.68 6.34 9.09
C MET A 124 21.83 7.31 9.20
N VAL A 125 21.57 8.49 9.74
CA VAL A 125 22.57 9.55 9.98
C VAL A 125 22.59 9.87 11.47
N THR A 126 23.78 9.97 12.04
CA THR A 126 24.00 10.43 13.42
C THR A 126 25.14 11.45 13.42
N ASP A 127 25.24 12.27 14.46
CA ASP A 127 26.29 13.30 14.56
C ASP A 127 27.71 12.70 14.63
N SER A 128 27.82 11.46 15.08
CA SER A 128 29.09 10.85 15.48
C SER A 128 29.58 9.77 14.49
N SER A 129 28.85 9.51 13.40
CA SER A 129 29.18 8.42 12.47
C SER A 129 28.80 8.76 11.04
N PRO A 130 29.53 8.24 10.03
CA PRO A 130 29.14 8.41 8.64
C PRO A 130 27.74 7.79 8.39
N PRO A 131 26.98 8.28 7.39
CA PRO A 131 25.71 7.69 7.01
C PRO A 131 25.84 6.20 6.73
N VAL A 132 24.92 5.40 7.29
CA VAL A 132 24.86 3.95 7.08
C VAL A 132 23.60 3.62 6.31
N GLU A 133 23.75 2.88 5.22
CA GLU A 133 22.63 2.37 4.42
C GLU A 133 22.32 0.93 4.80
N VAL A 134 21.06 0.64 5.09
CA VAL A 134 20.58 -0.67 5.52
C VAL A 134 19.34 -1.04 4.70
N PRO A 135 19.45 -2.01 3.77
CA PRO A 135 18.28 -2.52 3.07
C PRO A 135 17.42 -3.33 4.02
N ALA A 136 16.10 -3.17 3.92
CA ALA A 136 15.10 -3.89 4.68
C ALA A 136 13.89 -4.20 3.82
N SER A 137 13.11 -5.19 4.22
CA SER A 137 11.84 -5.52 3.57
C SER A 137 10.73 -5.49 4.61
N TYR A 138 9.58 -4.95 4.21
CA TYR A 138 8.42 -4.79 5.07
C TYR A 138 7.18 -5.35 4.39
N ARG A 139 6.41 -6.11 5.16
CA ARG A 139 5.04 -6.47 4.80
C ARG A 139 4.11 -5.41 5.37
N VAL A 140 3.46 -4.68 4.47
CA VAL A 140 2.50 -3.63 4.79
C VAL A 140 1.10 -4.17 4.53
N THR A 141 0.29 -4.22 5.57
CA THR A 141 -1.12 -4.60 5.49
C THR A 141 -1.96 -3.34 5.48
N LEU A 142 -2.83 -3.20 4.49
CA LEU A 142 -3.66 -2.03 4.27
C LEU A 142 -5.14 -2.39 4.28
N ASP A 143 -5.96 -1.55 4.92
CA ASP A 143 -7.42 -1.58 4.84
C ASP A 143 -7.95 -0.29 4.24
N LYS A 144 -8.95 -0.40 3.36
CA LYS A 144 -9.62 0.77 2.76
C LYS A 144 -10.75 1.25 3.67
N VAL A 145 -10.52 2.35 4.38
CA VAL A 145 -11.49 2.97 5.30
C VAL A 145 -11.87 4.34 4.78
N GLY A 146 -13.17 4.58 4.58
CA GLY A 146 -13.66 5.87 4.05
C GLY A 146 -13.10 6.22 2.67
N GLY A 147 -12.78 5.22 1.85
CA GLY A 147 -12.20 5.40 0.52
C GLY A 147 -10.68 5.61 0.49
N ARG A 148 -10.01 5.64 1.66
CA ARG A 148 -8.55 5.79 1.78
C ARG A 148 -7.91 4.49 2.24
N TRP A 149 -6.79 4.12 1.63
CA TRP A 149 -5.96 3.03 2.13
C TRP A 149 -5.20 3.48 3.37
N LEU A 150 -5.35 2.74 4.47
CA LEU A 150 -4.70 3.00 5.75
C LEU A 150 -3.96 1.75 6.23
N VAL A 151 -2.84 1.94 6.91
CA VAL A 151 -2.02 0.87 7.48
C VAL A 151 -2.76 0.20 8.63
N ALA A 152 -3.00 -1.10 8.46
CA ALA A 152 -3.57 -2.01 9.45
C ALA A 152 -2.51 -2.93 10.07
N GLY A 153 -1.33 -3.02 9.46
CA GLY A 153 -0.19 -3.78 9.98
C GLY A 153 1.10 -3.42 9.25
N PHE A 154 2.22 -3.47 9.96
CA PHE A 154 3.53 -3.10 9.43
C PHE A 154 4.60 -3.96 10.11
N ASP A 155 5.09 -4.97 9.39
CA ASP A 155 6.01 -5.98 9.94
C ASP A 155 7.27 -6.11 9.08
N PRO A 156 8.47 -6.20 9.68
CA PRO A 156 9.66 -6.64 8.94
C PRO A 156 9.52 -8.12 8.52
N VAL A 157 10.19 -8.49 7.42
CA VAL A 157 10.23 -9.86 6.87
C VAL A 157 11.64 -10.43 6.80
#